data_AF-A0A0B7KH10-F1
#
_entry.id   AF-A0A0B7KH10-F1
#
_cell.length_a   1.000
_cell.length_b   1.000
_cell.length_c   1.000
_cell.angle_alpha   90.00
_cell.angle_beta   90.00
_cell.angle_gamma   90.00
#
_symmetry.space_group_name_H-M   'P 1'
#
loop_
_entity.id
_entity.type
_entity.pdbx_description
1 polymer ?
#
loop_
_entity_poly.entity_id
_entity_poly.type
_entity_poly.pdbx_seq_one_letter_code
_entity_poly.pdbx_strand_id
1 'polypeptide(L)'
;MQLDDPLRIIANYPIRQKSYRNLSCLFPMHEARQDVLETWYKDGDKEEMLQTFDGFDEKTRKILSIATEVKVWDLEELDTLPNWHRGRALVIGDAAHAMTPLQGQGANMAIEDADSLRLLLPGMSGMEIESALQMINSIRCP
;
A
#
# COMPACT_ATOMS: atom_id res chain seq x y z
N MET A 1 4.11 23.27 -20.47
CA MET A 1 3.93 23.62 -19.05
C MET A 1 4.69 22.58 -18.28
N GLN A 2 5.91 22.94 -17.88
CA GLN A 2 6.94 22.03 -17.39
C GLN A 2 6.68 21.80 -15.89
N LEU A 3 6.34 20.56 -15.52
CA LEU A 3 6.09 20.14 -14.13
C LEU A 3 7.46 19.93 -13.45
N ASP A 4 8.14 21.03 -13.12
CA ASP A 4 9.48 20.99 -12.48
C ASP A 4 9.40 20.96 -10.93
N ASP A 5 8.31 20.46 -10.34
CA ASP A 5 8.25 20.10 -8.92
C ASP A 5 7.85 18.63 -8.83
N PRO A 6 8.73 17.73 -8.35
CA PRO A 6 8.42 16.32 -8.33
C PRO A 6 7.36 16.08 -7.23
N LEU A 7 6.33 15.30 -7.55
CA LEU A 7 5.08 15.20 -6.78
C LEU A 7 5.33 14.86 -5.29
N ARG A 8 5.23 15.88 -4.42
CA ARG A 8 5.30 15.75 -2.96
C ARG A 8 3.90 15.90 -2.35
N ILE A 9 3.45 14.90 -1.61
CA ILE A 9 2.10 14.87 -1.01
C ILE A 9 2.23 14.59 0.49
N ILE A 10 1.47 15.34 1.30
CA ILE A 10 1.34 15.08 2.75
C ILE A 10 -0.12 14.79 3.05
N ALA A 11 -0.41 13.59 3.55
CA ALA A 11 -1.66 13.25 4.19
C ALA A 11 -1.52 13.38 5.70
N ASN A 12 -2.39 14.19 6.32
CA ASN A 12 -2.33 14.51 7.73
C ASN A 12 -3.70 14.36 8.38
N TYR A 13 -3.83 13.43 9.32
CA TYR A 13 -5.11 13.17 9.99
C TYR A 13 -4.94 12.79 11.47
N PRO A 14 -5.88 13.22 12.35
CA PRO A 14 -5.87 12.84 13.75
C PRO A 14 -6.32 11.39 13.93
N ILE A 15 -5.71 10.69 14.87
CA ILE A 15 -6.13 9.35 15.29
C ILE A 15 -6.26 9.30 16.82
N ARG A 16 -6.87 8.23 17.34
CA ARG A 16 -7.05 8.02 18.79
C ARG A 16 -7.63 9.25 19.52
N GLN A 17 -8.80 9.71 19.08
CA GLN A 17 -9.47 10.90 19.65
C GLN A 17 -8.59 12.16 19.68
N LYS A 18 -7.76 12.37 18.65
CA LYS A 18 -6.84 13.52 18.49
C LYS A 18 -5.66 13.53 19.47
N SER A 19 -5.44 12.47 20.23
CA SER A 19 -4.23 12.33 21.07
C SER A 19 -2.96 12.06 20.24
N TYR A 20 -3.13 11.56 19.00
CA TYR A 20 -2.05 11.34 18.05
C TYR A 20 -2.43 11.92 16.68
N ARG A 21 -1.41 12.18 15.86
CA ARG A 21 -1.55 12.65 14.48
C ARG A 21 -0.70 11.76 13.59
N ASN A 22 -1.31 11.18 12.57
CA ASN A 22 -0.59 10.44 11.55
C ASN A 22 -0.19 11.40 10.42
N LEU A 23 1.05 11.29 9.98
CA LEU A 23 1.61 12.05 8.86
C LEU A 23 2.17 11.03 7.87
N SER A 24 1.56 10.95 6.68
CA SER A 24 2.05 10.14 5.57
C SER A 24 2.59 11.08 4.51
N CYS A 25 3.88 11.00 4.25
CA CYS A 25 4.59 11.88 3.33
C CYS A 25 5.05 11.06 2.13
N LEU A 26 4.47 11.34 0.97
CA LEU A 26 4.90 10.77 -0.30
C LEU A 26 5.82 11.78 -1.00
N PHE A 27 6.97 11.30 -1.44
CA PHE A 27 7.93 12.09 -2.18
C PHE A 27 8.71 11.16 -3.12
N PRO A 28 9.22 11.70 -4.23
CA PRO A 28 10.09 10.93 -5.12
C PRO A 28 11.47 10.81 -4.47
N MET A 29 11.99 9.59 -4.43
CA MET A 29 13.38 9.36 -4.07
C MET A 29 14.28 9.60 -5.29
N HIS A 30 15.38 10.32 -5.10
CA HIS A 30 16.36 10.58 -6.16
C HIS A 30 17.24 9.36 -6.47
N GLU A 31 17.44 8.45 -5.52
CA GLU A 31 18.16 7.18 -5.71
C GLU A 31 17.46 6.07 -4.93
N ALA A 32 17.25 4.91 -5.56
CA ALA A 32 16.77 3.72 -4.88
C ALA A 32 17.82 3.26 -3.86
N ARG A 33 17.46 3.14 -2.58
CA ARG A 33 18.39 2.69 -1.54
C ARG A 33 18.63 1.18 -1.74
N GLN A 34 19.89 0.75 -1.88
CA GLN A 34 20.23 -0.61 -2.31
C GLN A 34 20.04 -1.71 -1.25
N ASP A 35 19.76 -1.36 0.02
CA ASP A 35 19.77 -2.30 1.16
C ASP A 35 18.36 -2.55 1.77
N VAL A 36 17.36 -2.83 0.94
CA VAL A 36 15.96 -3.08 1.37
C VAL A 36 15.72 -4.53 1.82
N LEU A 37 16.73 -5.41 1.74
CA LEU A 37 16.52 -6.86 1.91
C LEU A 37 16.32 -7.34 3.36
N GLU A 38 16.53 -6.51 4.39
CA GLU A 38 16.43 -6.96 5.79
C GLU A 38 15.21 -6.42 6.57
N THR A 39 14.62 -5.29 6.16
CA THR A 39 13.38 -4.74 6.73
C THR A 39 12.58 -3.94 5.71
N TRP A 40 11.24 -4.08 5.74
CA TRP A 40 10.31 -3.33 4.88
C TRP A 40 10.23 -1.82 5.18
N TYR A 41 10.99 -1.34 6.17
CA TYR A 41 11.18 0.08 6.50
C TYR A 41 12.55 0.33 7.10
N LYS A 42 13.00 1.58 7.10
CA LYS A 42 14.17 2.05 7.86
C LYS A 42 13.78 3.20 8.78
N ASP A 43 14.57 3.42 9.83
CA ASP A 43 14.51 4.65 10.59
C ASP A 43 14.78 5.83 9.64
N GLY A 44 13.89 6.81 9.66
CA GLY A 44 14.00 8.02 8.86
C GLY A 44 14.73 9.11 9.62
N ASP A 45 15.46 9.95 8.88
CA ASP A 45 16.02 11.17 9.44
C ASP A 45 14.98 12.30 9.36
N LYS A 46 14.71 12.91 10.51
CA LYS A 46 13.77 14.02 10.62
C LYS A 46 14.27 15.27 9.89
N GLU A 47 15.56 15.55 9.91
CA GLU A 47 16.16 16.68 9.20
C GLU A 47 16.11 16.45 7.68
N GLU A 48 16.35 15.21 7.23
CA GLU A 48 16.16 14.82 5.82
C GLU A 48 14.70 15.07 5.40
N MET A 49 13.72 14.60 6.19
CA MET A 49 12.30 14.87 5.94
C MET A 49 12.01 16.39 5.88
N LEU A 50 12.53 17.19 6.81
CA LEU A 50 12.30 18.64 6.80
C LEU A 50 12.92 19.34 5.59
N GLN A 51 14.04 18.84 5.07
CA GLN A 51 14.67 19.31 3.83
C GLN A 51 13.86 18.90 2.61
N THR A 52 13.37 17.66 2.53
CA THR A 52 12.54 17.18 1.42
C THR A 52 11.29 18.03 1.23
N PHE A 53 10.74 18.60 2.31
CA PHE A 53 9.52 19.41 2.31
C PHE A 53 9.79 20.92 2.60
N ASP A 54 11.00 21.41 2.33
CA ASP A 54 11.40 22.80 2.63
C ASP A 54 10.60 23.88 1.88
N GLY A 55 10.10 23.55 0.68
CA GLY A 55 9.26 24.40 -0.16
C GLY A 55 7.80 24.53 0.28
N PHE A 56 7.37 23.77 1.30
CA PHE A 56 6.02 23.90 1.88
C PHE A 56 5.94 25.09 2.83
N ASP A 57 4.72 25.57 3.09
CA ASP A 57 4.48 26.72 3.96
C ASP A 57 4.92 26.47 5.42
N GLU A 58 5.19 27.55 6.15
CA GLU A 58 5.70 27.51 7.52
C GLU A 58 4.83 26.65 8.46
N LYS A 59 3.49 26.67 8.32
CA LYS A 59 2.60 25.92 9.21
C LYS A 59 2.73 24.42 8.95
N THR A 60 2.80 24.02 7.68
CA THR A 60 3.01 22.62 7.31
C THR A 60 4.37 22.13 7.81
N ARG A 61 5.44 22.90 7.61
CA ARG A 61 6.77 22.56 8.11
C ARG A 61 6.85 22.48 9.63
N LYS A 62 6.12 23.34 10.34
CA LYS A 62 5.99 23.28 11.81
C LYS A 62 5.24 22.03 12.30
N ILE A 63 4.31 21.50 11.51
CA ILE A 63 3.64 20.22 11.80
C ILE A 63 4.60 19.05 11.56
N LEU A 64 5.41 19.08 10.51
CA LEU A 64 6.43 18.06 10.29
C LEU A 64 7.49 18.07 11.40
N SER A 65 7.87 19.25 11.89
CA SER A 65 8.92 19.39 12.91
C SER A 65 8.51 18.90 14.30
N ILE A 66 7.23 18.58 14.55
CA ILE A 66 6.79 17.94 15.81
C ILE A 66 6.82 16.41 15.74
N ALA A 67 7.12 15.81 14.59
CA ALA A 67 7.24 14.35 14.47
C ALA A 67 8.27 13.81 15.48
N THR A 68 7.87 12.79 16.24
CA THR A 68 8.71 12.13 17.25
C THR A 68 9.32 10.83 16.74
N GLU A 69 8.72 10.24 15.72
CA GLU A 69 9.16 9.02 15.07
C GLU A 69 9.00 9.23 13.56
N VAL A 70 10.07 8.96 12.81
CA VAL A 70 10.08 9.06 11.35
C VAL A 70 10.56 7.71 10.84
N LYS A 71 9.81 7.16 9.89
CA LYS A 71 10.14 5.93 9.18
C LYS A 71 10.00 6.21 7.69
N VAL A 72 10.77 5.50 6.90
CA VAL A 72 10.75 5.62 5.44
C VAL A 72 10.56 4.24 4.85
N TRP A 73 9.70 4.17 3.83
CA TRP A 73 9.33 2.98 3.09
C TRP A 73 9.48 3.25 1.60
N ASP A 74 10.03 2.28 0.89
CA ASP A 74 9.94 2.25 -0.58
C ASP A 74 8.54 1.76 -0.96
N LEU A 75 7.93 2.42 -1.94
CA LEU A 75 6.62 2.03 -2.45
C LEU A 75 6.80 1.14 -3.67
N GLU A 76 6.45 -0.12 -3.50
CA GLU A 76 6.46 -1.13 -4.55
C GLU A 76 5.02 -1.49 -4.92
N GLU A 77 4.81 -1.83 -6.18
CA GLU A 77 3.55 -2.38 -6.69
C GLU A 77 3.83 -3.65 -7.49
N LEU A 78 2.79 -4.48 -7.62
CA LEU A 78 2.87 -5.69 -8.41
C LEU A 78 2.28 -5.43 -9.80
N ASP A 79 2.98 -5.87 -10.84
CA ASP A 79 2.40 -5.94 -12.18
C ASP A 79 1.12 -6.78 -12.16
N THR A 80 0.10 -6.37 -12.93
CA THR A 80 -1.18 -7.09 -13.00
C THR A 80 -0.95 -8.53 -13.41
N LEU A 81 -1.28 -9.47 -12.52
CA LEU A 81 -1.25 -10.89 -12.82
C LEU A 81 -2.43 -11.26 -13.71
N PRO A 82 -2.23 -12.01 -14.81
CA PRO A 82 -3.31 -12.36 -15.75
C PRO A 82 -4.27 -13.42 -15.21
N ASN A 83 -3.90 -14.10 -14.12
CA ASN A 83 -4.69 -15.16 -13.51
C ASN A 83 -4.20 -15.42 -12.08
N TRP A 84 -5.11 -15.46 -11.12
CA TRP A 84 -4.83 -15.63 -9.69
C TRP A 84 -4.99 -17.08 -9.22
N HIS A 85 -5.57 -17.97 -10.04
CA HIS A 85 -5.84 -19.36 -9.65
C HIS A 85 -5.03 -20.39 -10.45
N ARG A 86 -4.70 -21.52 -9.83
CA ARG A 86 -4.19 -22.70 -10.53
C ARG A 86 -4.64 -23.98 -9.84
N GLY A 87 -5.54 -24.73 -10.48
CA GLY A 87 -6.15 -25.91 -9.87
C GLY A 87 -6.91 -25.52 -8.60
N ARG A 88 -6.47 -26.02 -7.45
CA ARG A 88 -7.09 -25.72 -6.13
C ARG A 88 -6.35 -24.67 -5.30
N ALA A 89 -5.48 -23.88 -5.94
CA ALA A 89 -4.79 -22.77 -5.31
C ALA A 89 -5.29 -21.43 -5.89
N LEU A 90 -5.42 -20.43 -5.02
CA LEU A 90 -5.79 -19.05 -5.36
C LEU A 90 -4.87 -18.11 -4.55
N VAL A 91 -4.34 -17.07 -5.18
CA VAL A 91 -3.67 -15.94 -4.49
C VAL A 91 -4.66 -14.79 -4.30
N ILE A 92 -4.57 -14.10 -3.16
CA ILE A 92 -5.43 -12.96 -2.78
C ILE A 92 -4.59 -11.88 -2.09
N GLY A 93 -5.15 -10.67 -1.95
CA GLY A 93 -4.47 -9.53 -1.31
C GLY A 93 -3.18 -9.14 -2.04
N ASP A 94 -2.18 -8.66 -1.30
CA ASP A 94 -0.91 -8.17 -1.88
C ASP A 94 -0.18 -9.22 -2.74
N ALA A 95 -0.38 -10.52 -2.47
CA ALA A 95 0.19 -11.59 -3.31
C ALA A 95 -0.39 -11.65 -4.73
N ALA A 96 -1.57 -11.05 -4.93
CA ALA A 96 -2.27 -11.00 -6.21
C ALA A 96 -2.29 -9.60 -6.84
N HIS A 97 -2.30 -8.55 -6.01
CA HIS A 97 -2.52 -7.16 -6.46
C HIS A 97 -1.92 -6.09 -5.53
N ALA A 98 -0.68 -6.28 -5.05
CA ALA A 98 -0.01 -5.21 -4.31
C ALA A 98 -0.02 -3.89 -5.11
N MET A 99 -0.42 -2.80 -4.46
CA MET A 99 -0.67 -1.51 -5.11
C MET A 99 -0.22 -0.36 -4.22
N THR A 100 0.01 0.81 -4.83
CA THR A 100 0.36 2.01 -4.07
C THR A 100 -0.78 2.44 -3.12
N PRO A 101 -0.46 3.01 -1.95
CA PRO A 101 -1.45 3.35 -0.92
C PRO A 101 -2.27 4.61 -1.24
N LEU A 102 -2.13 5.18 -2.44
CA LEU A 102 -2.69 6.49 -2.81
C LEU A 102 -4.20 6.58 -2.63
N GLN A 103 -4.92 5.48 -2.86
CA GLN A 103 -6.38 5.44 -2.70
C GLN A 103 -6.83 4.76 -1.39
N GLY A 104 -5.89 4.22 -0.60
CA GLY A 104 -6.21 3.47 0.61
C GLY A 104 -7.05 2.20 0.35
N GLN A 105 -7.00 1.63 -0.86
CA GLN A 105 -7.89 0.53 -1.27
C GLN A 105 -7.30 -0.88 -1.12
N GLY A 106 -5.98 -1.05 -0.98
CA GLY A 106 -5.37 -2.40 -0.93
C GLY A 106 -6.01 -3.31 0.13
N ALA A 107 -6.22 -2.79 1.35
CA ALA A 107 -6.89 -3.53 2.41
C ALA A 107 -8.36 -3.85 2.09
N ASN A 108 -9.09 -2.93 1.46
CA ASN A 108 -10.48 -3.16 1.07
C ASN A 108 -10.59 -4.25 0.01
N MET A 109 -9.69 -4.23 -0.98
CA MET A 109 -9.62 -5.25 -2.03
C MET A 109 -9.32 -6.63 -1.45
N ALA A 110 -8.37 -6.74 -0.52
CA ALA A 110 -8.05 -8.00 0.15
C ALA A 110 -9.25 -8.54 0.97
N ILE A 111 -10.03 -7.66 1.61
CA ILE A 111 -11.25 -8.06 2.32
C ILE A 111 -12.31 -8.59 1.35
N GLU A 112 -12.51 -7.94 0.21
CA GLU A 112 -13.44 -8.42 -0.82
C GLU A 112 -13.01 -9.76 -1.42
N ASP A 113 -11.70 -9.99 -1.60
CA ASP A 113 -11.21 -11.31 -2.02
C ASP A 113 -11.53 -12.37 -0.97
N ALA A 114 -11.34 -12.06 0.31
CA ALA A 114 -11.65 -12.97 1.40
C ALA A 114 -13.17 -13.27 1.47
N ASP A 115 -14.03 -12.28 1.26
CA ASP A 115 -15.49 -12.51 1.17
C ASP A 115 -15.84 -13.41 -0.01
N SER A 116 -15.16 -13.28 -1.15
CA SER A 116 -15.41 -14.12 -2.33
C SER A 116 -15.21 -15.62 -2.08
N LEU A 117 -14.33 -15.99 -1.13
CA LEU A 117 -14.09 -17.38 -0.73
C LEU A 117 -15.32 -18.06 -0.11
N ARG A 118 -16.37 -17.31 0.26
CA ARG A 118 -17.65 -17.87 0.71
C ARG A 118 -18.34 -18.77 -0.32
N LEU A 119 -17.93 -18.70 -1.59
CA LEU A 119 -18.38 -19.62 -2.64
C LEU A 119 -17.89 -21.07 -2.40
N LEU A 120 -16.91 -21.26 -1.51
CA LEU A 120 -16.45 -22.57 -1.08
C LEU A 120 -17.32 -23.08 0.09
N LEU A 121 -18.06 -24.16 -0.16
CA LEU A 121 -18.96 -24.81 0.77
C LEU A 121 -18.37 -26.12 1.33
N PRO A 122 -18.75 -26.53 2.56
CA PRO A 122 -18.36 -27.83 3.10
C PRO A 122 -18.81 -28.99 2.20
N GLY A 123 -17.93 -29.97 2.00
CA GLY A 123 -18.25 -31.20 1.26
C GLY A 123 -18.07 -31.11 -0.27
N MET A 124 -17.62 -29.98 -0.80
CA MET A 124 -17.30 -29.86 -2.23
C MET A 124 -16.20 -30.84 -2.64
N SER A 125 -16.40 -31.47 -3.78
CA SER A 125 -15.39 -32.24 -4.49
C SER A 125 -14.27 -31.35 -5.04
N GLY A 126 -13.15 -31.94 -5.40
CA GLY A 126 -12.02 -31.20 -5.97
C GLY A 126 -12.37 -30.43 -7.26
N MET A 127 -13.27 -30.97 -8.08
CA MET A 127 -13.73 -30.34 -9.33
C MET A 127 -14.65 -29.14 -9.04
N GLU A 128 -15.52 -29.26 -8.03
CA GLU A 128 -16.38 -28.15 -7.60
C GLU A 128 -15.55 -27.01 -7.00
N ILE A 129 -14.51 -27.32 -6.21
CA ILE A 129 -13.58 -26.31 -5.67
C ILE A 129 -12.91 -25.54 -6.81
N GLU A 130 -12.33 -26.26 -7.77
CA GLU A 130 -11.63 -25.63 -8.90
C GLU A 130 -12.57 -24.74 -9.73
N SER A 131 -13.82 -25.19 -9.96
CA SER A 131 -14.83 -24.37 -10.64
C SER A 131 -15.20 -23.11 -9.86
N ALA A 132 -15.32 -23.19 -8.53
CA ALA A 132 -15.59 -22.03 -7.69
C ALA A 132 -14.40 -21.04 -7.67
N LEU A 133 -13.16 -21.53 -7.62
CA LEU A 133 -11.97 -20.67 -7.72
C LEU A 133 -11.86 -19.99 -9.09
N GLN A 134 -12.22 -20.68 -10.17
CA GLN A 134 -12.29 -20.07 -11.49
C GLN A 134 -13.35 -18.95 -11.55
N MET A 135 -14.51 -19.15 -10.90
CA MET A 135 -15.53 -18.11 -10.78
C MET A 135 -15.02 -16.90 -9.98
N ILE A 136 -14.37 -17.13 -8.82
CA ILE A 136 -13.75 -16.08 -8.02
C ILE A 136 -12.74 -15.30 -8.87
N ASN A 137 -11.85 -16.01 -9.58
CA ASN A 137 -10.88 -15.38 -10.47
C ASN A 137 -11.55 -14.51 -11.52
N SER A 138 -12.64 -14.95 -12.15
CA SER A 138 -13.34 -14.17 -13.19
C SER A 138 -14.00 -12.88 -12.69
N ILE A 139 -14.19 -12.74 -11.38
CA ILE A 139 -14.83 -11.57 -10.76
C ILE A 139 -13.78 -10.66 -10.13
N ARG A 140 -12.72 -11.24 -9.55
CA ARG A 140 -11.72 -10.52 -8.75
C ARG A 140 -10.45 -10.18 -9.52
N CYS A 141 -10.03 -11.03 -10.45
CA CYS A 141 -8.89 -10.75 -11.32
C CYS A 141 -9.27 -9.67 -12.34
N PRO A 142 -8.49 -8.58 -12.48
CA PRO A 142 -8.70 -7.54 -13.48
C PRO A 142 -8.71 -8.04 -14.93
#